data_AF-A0A858RMP8-F1
#
_entry.id   AF-A0A858RMP8-F1
#
_cell.length_a   1.000
_cell.length_b   1.000
_cell.length_c   1.000
_cell.angle_alpha   90.00
_cell.angle_beta   90.00
_cell.angle_gamma   90.00
#
_symmetry.space_group_name_H-M   'P 1'
#
loop_
_entity.id
_entity.type
_entity.pdbx_description
1 polymer ?
#
loop_
_entity_poly.entity_id
_entity_poly.type
_entity_poly.pdbx_seq_one_letter_code
_entity_poly.pdbx_strand_id
1 'polypeptide(L)'
;MAHADGWIRAYELLEAGRDLPADLRERVMSNRSGIGETMLHWYAIEGDADVVEKIIGLGFDVNTVNSFHRTPLFECATIDRWEIVALLLAHGARTDVKDRNGQDVFEALEDQDKHDKAERLRKLVAESRSL
;
A
#
# COMPACT_ATOMS: atom_id res chain seq x y z
N MET A 1 -6.73 -3.42 -18.94
CA MET A 1 -6.20 -3.05 -17.62
C MET A 1 -4.68 -3.11 -17.73
N ALA A 2 -4.00 -1.95 -17.69
CA ALA A 2 -2.58 -1.87 -17.99
C ALA A 2 -1.76 -2.21 -16.74
N HIS A 3 -1.53 -3.50 -16.52
CA HIS A 3 -0.48 -3.92 -15.59
C HIS A 3 0.87 -3.58 -16.24
N ALA A 4 1.81 -3.02 -15.48
CA ALA A 4 3.18 -2.94 -15.95
C ALA A 4 3.66 -4.38 -16.19
N ASP A 5 4.07 -4.70 -17.42
CA ASP A 5 4.53 -6.03 -17.84
C ASP A 5 5.58 -6.57 -16.86
N GLY A 6 5.14 -7.40 -15.92
CA GLY A 6 5.96 -7.89 -14.80
C GLY A 6 5.16 -8.20 -13.54
N TRP A 7 4.16 -7.39 -13.17
CA TRP A 7 3.43 -7.58 -11.91
C TRP A 7 2.54 -8.82 -11.89
N ILE A 8 1.79 -9.08 -12.97
CA ILE A 8 0.96 -10.31 -13.08
C ILE A 8 1.84 -11.55 -12.97
N ARG A 9 2.93 -11.60 -13.75
CA ARG A 9 3.85 -12.75 -13.74
C ARG A 9 4.50 -12.94 -12.37
N ALA A 10 4.87 -11.85 -11.69
CA ALA A 10 5.40 -11.91 -10.34
C ALA A 10 4.37 -12.50 -9.36
N TYR A 11 3.12 -12.05 -9.45
CA TYR A 11 2.02 -12.57 -8.63
C TYR A 11 1.78 -14.06 -8.86
N GLU A 12 1.68 -14.52 -10.13
CA GLU A 12 1.49 -15.93 -10.46
C GLU A 12 2.59 -16.83 -9.87
N LEU A 13 3.85 -16.35 -9.87
CA LEU A 13 4.96 -17.07 -9.26
C LEU A 13 4.82 -17.13 -7.73
N LEU A 14 4.48 -16.01 -7.07
CA LEU A 14 4.25 -15.96 -5.62
C LEU A 14 3.06 -16.82 -5.17
N GLU A 15 2.01 -16.89 -5.98
CA GLU A 15 0.86 -17.75 -5.73
C GLU A 15 1.24 -19.22 -5.84
N ALA A 16 2.04 -19.57 -6.86
CA ALA A 16 2.56 -20.92 -7.05
C ALA A 16 3.70 -21.30 -6.07
N GLY A 17 4.05 -20.44 -5.11
CA GLY A 17 5.13 -20.66 -4.15
C GLY A 17 6.53 -20.73 -4.79
N ARG A 18 6.72 -20.05 -5.91
CA ARG A 18 7.99 -19.99 -6.66
C ARG A 18 8.71 -18.68 -6.40
N ASP A 19 10.04 -18.75 -6.36
CA ASP A 19 10.88 -17.56 -6.25
C ASP A 19 10.82 -16.71 -7.53
N LEU A 20 10.96 -15.39 -7.36
CA LEU A 20 11.08 -14.46 -8.47
C LEU A 20 12.50 -14.53 -9.05
N PRO A 21 12.67 -14.75 -10.36
CA PRO A 21 13.93 -14.54 -11.05
C PRO A 21 14.48 -13.13 -10.80
N ALA A 22 15.81 -12.99 -10.68
CA ALA A 22 16.43 -11.71 -10.31
C ALA A 22 16.11 -10.56 -11.29
N ASP A 23 16.08 -10.86 -12.59
CA ASP A 23 15.72 -9.91 -13.65
C ASP A 23 14.25 -9.46 -13.52
N LEU A 24 13.34 -10.38 -13.20
CA LEU A 24 11.94 -10.05 -12.97
C LEU A 24 11.77 -9.25 -11.67
N ARG A 25 12.48 -9.61 -10.61
CA ARG A 25 12.47 -8.91 -9.33
C ARG A 25 12.91 -7.45 -9.51
N GLU A 26 14.02 -7.19 -10.19
CA GLU A 26 14.51 -5.83 -10.45
C GLU A 26 13.49 -5.01 -11.25
N ARG A 27 12.89 -5.60 -12.29
CA ARG A 27 11.84 -4.95 -13.09
C ARG A 27 10.60 -4.65 -12.26
N VAL A 28 10.14 -5.59 -11.45
CA VAL A 28 8.94 -5.44 -10.62
C VAL A 28 9.12 -4.30 -9.61
N MET A 29 10.30 -4.23 -8.99
CA MET A 29 10.64 -3.22 -7.99
C MET A 29 10.83 -1.81 -8.59
N SER A 30 11.33 -1.71 -9.83
CA SER A 30 11.55 -0.43 -10.52
C SER A 30 10.34 0.07 -11.31
N ASN A 31 9.43 -0.84 -11.70
CA ASN A 31 8.24 -0.49 -12.47
C ASN A 31 7.25 0.37 -11.68
N ARG A 32 6.65 1.33 -12.39
CA ARG A 32 5.58 2.18 -11.87
C ARG A 32 4.45 2.30 -12.89
N SER A 33 3.22 2.47 -12.41
CA SER A 33 2.07 2.76 -13.28
C SER A 33 2.20 4.15 -13.93
N GLY A 34 1.29 4.49 -14.85
CA GLY A 34 1.26 5.83 -15.47
C GLY A 34 1.04 6.98 -14.47
N ILE A 35 0.52 6.69 -13.27
CA ILE A 35 0.39 7.63 -12.16
C ILE A 35 1.43 7.38 -11.06
N GLY A 36 2.50 6.65 -11.36
CA GLY A 36 3.64 6.46 -10.47
C GLY A 36 3.38 5.48 -9.32
N GLU A 37 2.35 4.66 -9.38
CA GLU A 37 2.10 3.63 -8.35
C GLU A 37 3.05 2.46 -8.49
N THR A 38 3.42 1.86 -7.37
CA THR A 38 4.16 0.59 -7.34
C THR A 38 3.20 -0.59 -7.30
N MET A 39 3.74 -1.81 -7.43
CA MET A 39 2.97 -3.04 -7.22
C MET A 39 2.25 -3.04 -5.86
N LEU A 40 2.89 -2.54 -4.81
CA LEU A 40 2.29 -2.44 -3.47
C LEU A 40 1.05 -1.53 -3.45
N HIS A 41 1.04 -0.40 -4.17
CA HIS A 41 -0.16 0.46 -4.23
C HIS A 41 -1.36 -0.29 -4.84
N TRP A 42 -1.13 -0.95 -5.97
CA TRP A 42 -2.19 -1.68 -6.68
C TRP A 42 -2.76 -2.83 -5.86
N TYR A 43 -1.91 -3.70 -5.34
CA TYR A 43 -2.38 -4.86 -4.58
C TYR A 43 -2.87 -4.49 -3.18
N ALA A 44 -2.46 -3.36 -2.61
CA ALA A 44 -3.05 -2.87 -1.37
C ALA A 44 -4.53 -2.43 -1.57
N ILE A 45 -4.88 -1.95 -2.77
CA ILE A 45 -6.25 -1.59 -3.16
C ILE A 45 -7.06 -2.81 -3.61
N GLU A 46 -6.47 -3.69 -4.41
CA GLU A 46 -7.20 -4.76 -5.12
C GLU A 46 -7.03 -6.17 -4.52
N GLY A 47 -5.91 -6.47 -3.85
CA GLY A 47 -5.54 -7.83 -3.43
C GLY A 47 -5.75 -8.13 -1.95
N ASP A 48 -5.82 -9.39 -1.54
CA ASP A 48 -6.06 -9.74 -0.14
C ASP A 48 -4.82 -9.60 0.76
N ALA A 49 -5.00 -9.67 2.09
CA ALA A 49 -3.94 -9.47 3.06
C ALA A 49 -2.71 -10.38 2.83
N ASP A 50 -2.94 -11.66 2.51
CA ASP A 50 -1.88 -12.62 2.19
C ASP A 50 -1.03 -12.19 0.99
N VAL A 51 -1.66 -11.56 -0.01
CA VAL A 51 -0.98 -11.07 -1.21
C VAL A 51 -0.13 -9.86 -0.85
N VAL A 52 -0.70 -8.92 -0.12
CA VAL A 52 0.02 -7.72 0.33
C VAL A 52 1.22 -8.10 1.20
N GLU A 53 1.06 -9.08 2.10
CA GLU A 53 2.15 -9.58 2.96
C GLU A 53 3.31 -10.15 2.12
N LYS A 54 3.00 -10.98 1.12
CA LYS A 54 4.03 -11.51 0.20
C LYS A 54 4.74 -10.39 -0.56
N ILE A 55 4.02 -9.35 -0.98
CA ILE A 55 4.59 -8.21 -1.70
C ILE A 55 5.50 -7.39 -0.79
N ILE A 56 5.09 -7.13 0.44
CA ILE A 56 5.96 -6.47 1.44
C ILE A 56 7.22 -7.32 1.69
N GLY A 57 7.07 -8.65 1.77
CA GLY A 57 8.17 -9.61 1.86
C GLY A 57 9.16 -9.59 0.68
N LEU A 58 8.77 -9.05 -0.47
CA LEU A 58 9.71 -8.77 -1.56
C LEU A 58 10.62 -7.56 -1.29
N GLY A 59 10.39 -6.80 -0.21
CA GLY A 59 11.19 -5.64 0.16
C GLY A 59 10.71 -4.33 -0.47
N PHE A 60 9.44 -4.25 -0.86
CA PHE A 60 8.84 -2.96 -1.25
C PHE A 60 8.86 -2.00 -0.05
N ASP A 61 9.29 -0.75 -0.29
CA ASP A 61 9.15 0.31 0.71
C ASP A 61 7.66 0.66 0.86
N VAL A 62 7.11 0.34 2.04
CA VAL A 62 5.71 0.60 2.43
C VAL A 62 5.33 2.08 2.44
N ASN A 63 6.32 2.97 2.45
CA ASN A 63 6.15 4.42 2.44
C ASN A 63 6.40 5.06 1.07
N THR A 64 6.59 4.25 0.01
CA THR A 64 6.71 4.76 -1.35
C THR A 64 5.50 5.60 -1.70
N VAL A 65 5.71 6.74 -2.37
CA VAL A 65 4.61 7.61 -2.82
C VAL A 65 4.33 7.48 -4.31
N ASN A 66 3.06 7.52 -4.70
CA ASN A 66 2.64 7.67 -6.09
C ASN A 66 2.80 9.12 -6.57
N SER A 67 2.34 9.42 -7.79
CA SER A 67 2.41 10.79 -8.34
C SER A 67 1.71 11.79 -7.43
N PHE A 68 0.56 11.43 -6.85
CA PHE A 68 -0.20 12.27 -5.91
C PHE A 68 0.45 12.44 -4.53
N HIS A 69 1.68 11.95 -4.34
CA HIS A 69 2.38 11.92 -3.05
C HIS A 69 1.67 11.07 -1.98
N ARG A 70 0.82 10.13 -2.41
CA ARG A 70 0.10 9.23 -1.51
C ARG A 70 0.83 7.91 -1.36
N THR A 71 0.87 7.39 -0.13
CA THR A 71 1.40 6.07 0.19
C THR A 71 0.33 4.99 -0.02
N PRO A 72 0.71 3.69 -0.07
CA PRO A 72 -0.25 2.59 -0.05
C PRO A 72 -1.25 2.70 1.12
N LEU A 73 -0.78 3.06 2.32
CA LEU A 73 -1.64 3.25 3.48
C LEU A 73 -2.65 4.38 3.25
N PHE A 74 -2.21 5.50 2.68
CA PHE A 74 -3.08 6.63 2.38
C PHE A 74 -4.22 6.18 1.45
N GLU A 75 -3.89 5.52 0.33
CA GLU A 75 -4.89 5.04 -0.62
C GLU A 75 -5.87 4.08 0.08
N CYS A 76 -5.38 3.04 0.75
CA CYS A 76 -6.20 2.05 1.45
C CYS A 76 -7.15 2.65 2.50
N ALA A 77 -6.67 3.61 3.29
CA ALA A 77 -7.48 4.24 4.32
C ALA A 77 -8.63 5.07 3.72
N THR A 78 -8.43 5.71 2.57
CA THR A 78 -9.49 6.50 1.92
C THR A 78 -10.63 5.64 1.35
N ILE A 79 -10.36 4.37 1.05
CA ILE A 79 -11.31 3.40 0.48
C ILE A 79 -11.69 2.25 1.44
N ASP A 80 -11.48 2.42 2.75
CA ASP A 80 -11.94 1.50 3.81
C ASP A 80 -11.30 0.10 3.82
N ARG A 81 -10.08 -0.03 3.30
CA ARG A 81 -9.32 -1.30 3.27
C ARG A 81 -8.61 -1.56 4.61
N TRP A 82 -9.39 -1.60 5.70
CA TRP A 82 -8.87 -1.56 7.08
C TRP A 82 -7.95 -2.72 7.47
N GLU A 83 -8.18 -3.90 6.92
CA GLU A 83 -7.30 -5.07 7.12
C GLU A 83 -5.91 -4.80 6.54
N ILE A 84 -5.85 -4.27 5.32
CA ILE A 84 -4.60 -3.90 4.66
C ILE A 84 -3.94 -2.70 5.36
N VAL A 85 -4.72 -1.74 5.85
CA VAL A 85 -4.20 -0.62 6.66
C VAL A 85 -3.49 -1.15 7.91
N ALA A 86 -4.11 -2.09 8.64
CA ALA A 86 -3.50 -2.70 9.82
C ALA A 86 -2.19 -3.43 9.47
N LEU A 87 -2.18 -4.15 8.35
CA LEU A 87 -0.99 -4.84 7.85
C LEU A 87 0.14 -3.86 7.53
N LEU A 88 -0.14 -2.81 6.77
CA LEU A 88 0.83 -1.79 6.42
C LEU A 88 1.39 -1.08 7.67
N LEU A 89 0.54 -0.79 8.66
CA LEU A 89 0.95 -0.22 9.95
C LEU A 89 1.90 -1.15 10.71
N ALA A 90 1.63 -2.46 10.73
CA ALA A 90 2.50 -3.46 11.35
C ALA A 90 3.89 -3.51 10.69
N HIS A 91 3.98 -3.17 9.40
CA HIS A 91 5.23 -3.07 8.65
C HIS A 91 5.85 -1.66 8.63
N GLY A 92 5.40 -0.76 9.51
CA GLY A 92 6.01 0.57 9.67
C GLY A 92 5.55 1.62 8.66
N ALA A 93 4.35 1.46 8.10
CA ALA A 93 3.76 2.51 7.28
C ALA A 93 3.50 3.78 8.09
N ARG A 94 3.82 4.91 7.47
CA ARG A 94 3.71 6.25 8.04
C ARG A 94 2.34 6.86 7.75
N THR A 95 1.79 7.52 8.75
CA THR A 95 0.52 8.26 8.66
C THR A 95 0.72 9.78 8.56
N ASP A 96 1.95 10.26 8.55
CA ASP A 96 2.32 11.69 8.51
C ASP A 96 2.83 12.13 7.13
N VAL A 97 2.75 11.26 6.11
CA VAL A 97 3.11 11.60 4.73
C VAL A 97 2.01 12.45 4.11
N LYS A 98 2.39 13.65 3.66
CA LYS A 98 1.48 14.62 3.04
C LYS A 98 1.35 14.37 1.53
N ASP A 99 0.11 14.34 1.06
CA ASP A 99 -0.21 14.26 -0.37
C ASP A 99 0.06 15.61 -1.08
N ARG A 100 -0.24 15.68 -2.38
CA ARG A 100 -0.06 16.91 -3.18
C ARG A 100 -0.85 18.12 -2.69
N ASN A 101 -1.91 17.92 -1.91
CA ASN A 101 -2.67 19.02 -1.32
C ASN A 101 -2.10 19.46 0.03
N GLY A 102 -1.00 18.84 0.49
CA GLY A 102 -0.39 19.10 1.78
C GLY A 102 -1.11 18.41 2.94
N GLN A 103 -2.02 17.47 2.66
CA GLN A 103 -2.80 16.76 3.66
C GLN A 103 -2.15 15.42 3.99
N ASP A 104 -1.96 15.12 5.27
CA ASP A 104 -1.70 13.74 5.70
C ASP A 104 -2.97 12.89 5.65
N VAL A 105 -2.86 11.58 5.95
CA VAL A 105 -4.00 10.67 5.85
C VAL A 105 -5.10 10.99 6.88
N PHE A 106 -4.77 11.55 8.04
CA PHE A 106 -5.80 11.98 9.00
C PHE A 106 -6.52 13.22 8.47
N GLU A 107 -5.76 14.24 8.04
CA GLU A 107 -6.31 15.48 7.46
C GLU A 107 -7.20 15.19 6.25
N ALA A 108 -6.86 14.20 5.42
CA ALA A 108 -7.66 13.78 4.26
C ALA A 108 -8.93 12.98 4.63
N LEU A 109 -8.98 12.40 5.83
CA LEU A 109 -10.13 11.66 6.36
C LEU A 109 -11.03 12.52 7.26
N GLU A 110 -10.62 13.73 7.64
CA GLU A 110 -11.39 14.65 8.50
C GLU A 110 -12.46 15.47 7.77
N ASP A 111 -12.73 15.18 6.49
CA ASP A 111 -13.92 15.67 5.82
C ASP A 111 -15.20 15.15 6.53
N GLN A 112 -16.27 15.95 6.62
CA GLN A 112 -17.42 15.69 7.51
C GLN A 112 -18.08 14.32 7.27
N ASP A 113 -18.00 13.79 6.04
CA ASP A 113 -18.54 12.48 5.66
C ASP A 113 -17.62 11.29 6.02
N LYS A 114 -16.40 11.54 6.51
CA LYS A 114 -15.35 10.52 6.75
C LYS A 114 -14.82 10.48 8.19
N HIS A 115 -15.43 11.21 9.12
CA HIS A 115 -14.95 11.29 10.51
C HIS A 115 -14.77 9.89 11.16
N ASP A 116 -15.62 8.93 10.84
CA ASP A 116 -15.51 7.54 11.34
C ASP A 116 -14.22 6.85 10.86
N LYS A 117 -13.74 7.19 9.66
CA LYS A 117 -12.52 6.65 9.07
C LYS A 117 -11.28 7.17 9.81
N ALA A 118 -11.25 8.46 10.13
CA ALA A 118 -10.15 9.05 10.88
C ALA A 118 -10.03 8.40 12.28
N GLU A 119 -11.16 8.22 12.97
CA GLU A 119 -11.20 7.55 14.27
C GLU A 119 -10.78 6.08 14.18
N ARG A 120 -11.24 5.37 13.14
CA ARG A 120 -10.83 3.99 12.87
C ARG A 120 -9.32 3.88 12.68
N LEU A 121 -8.72 4.79 11.92
CA LEU A 121 -7.27 4.83 11.71
C LEU A 121 -6.52 5.14 13.02
N ARG A 122 -7.01 6.08 13.84
CA ARG A 122 -6.40 6.38 15.16
C ARG A 122 -6.32 5.15 16.04
N LYS A 123 -7.41 4.36 16.07
CA LYS A 123 -7.47 3.11 16.83
C LYS A 123 -6.43 2.10 16.33
N LEU A 124 -6.34 1.88 15.02
CA LEU A 124 -5.35 0.97 14.43
C LEU A 124 -3.91 1.40 14.71
N VAL A 125 -3.61 2.69 14.65
CA VAL A 125 -2.28 3.23 14.98
C VAL A 125 -1.93 3.03 16.46
N ALA A 126 -2.91 3.14 17.37
CA ALA A 126 -2.68 2.86 18.78
C ALA A 126 -2.43 1.35 19.03
N GLU A 127 -3.16 0.49 18.33
CA GLU A 127 -3.01 -0.96 18.39
C GLU A 127 -1.64 -1.42 17.84
N SER A 128 -1.18 -0.86 16.71
CA SER A 128 0.11 -1.24 16.11
C SER A 128 1.33 -0.84 16.93
N ARG A 129 1.22 0.19 17.78
CA ARG A 129 2.29 0.64 18.70
C ARG A 129 2.35 -0.15 20.00
N SER A 130 1.35 -0.98 20.27
CA SER A 130 1.23 -1.75 21.51
C SER A 130 1.79 -3.18 21.39
N LEU A 131 2.31 -3.54 20.21
CA LEU A 131 2.94 -4.82 19.87
C LEU A 131 4.46 -4.68 19.85
#